data_AF-A0A7C4D4W3-F1
#
_entry.id   AF-A0A7C4D4W3-F1
#
_cell.length_a   1.000
_cell.length_b   1.000
_cell.length_c   1.000
_cell.angle_alpha   90.00
_cell.angle_beta   90.00
_cell.angle_gamma   90.00
#
_symmetry.space_group_name_H-M   'P 1'
#
loop_
_entity.id
_entity.type
_entity.pdbx_description
1 polymer ?
#
loop_
_entity_poly.entity_id
_entity_poly.type
_entity_poly.pdbx_seq_one_letter_code
_entity_poly.pdbx_strand_id
1 'polypeptide(L)'
;MEALVLDAAHLCFKDKTFDIVISSDVYEHLDQHQRAQFLKEILRVAKRKVIFTISQVHKDNPQDIGIKIFEKVLDQDISSIDWWLEHNAKPFPHLQEIKRLLDEKGYSYEIKPYQGVLSLFLLGIFIKFRFPRIFKLILNYFSYLILLVIDFPPFYSFLFTIDLVRRNF
;
A
#
# COMPACT_ATOMS: atom_id res chain seq x y z
N MET A 1 0.75 25.41 0.16
CA MET A 1 0.20 24.04 0.09
C MET A 1 -1.06 24.06 0.91
N GLU A 2 -2.21 23.84 0.29
CA GLU A 2 -3.50 23.78 0.98
C GLU A 2 -3.81 22.31 1.28
N ALA A 3 -4.20 22.02 2.52
CA ALA A 3 -4.66 20.70 2.93
C ALA A 3 -6.20 20.71 2.94
N LEU A 4 -6.80 19.69 2.32
CA LEU A 4 -8.25 19.51 2.26
C LEU A 4 -8.61 18.19 2.93
N VAL A 5 -9.74 18.18 3.66
CA VAL A 5 -10.33 16.96 4.22
C VAL A 5 -11.43 16.51 3.26
N LEU A 6 -11.24 15.37 2.62
CA LEU A 6 -12.12 14.86 1.57
C LEU A 6 -12.29 13.33 1.71
N ASP A 7 -13.39 12.82 1.18
CA ASP A 7 -13.57 11.38 0.96
C ASP A 7 -12.94 11.00 -0.39
N ALA A 8 -11.96 10.09 -0.37
CA ALA A 8 -11.26 9.64 -1.56
C ALA A 8 -12.14 8.81 -2.52
N ALA A 9 -13.28 8.28 -2.07
CA ALA A 9 -14.29 7.65 -2.91
C ALA A 9 -15.25 8.68 -3.57
N HIS A 10 -15.21 9.95 -3.15
CA HIS A 10 -16.12 11.00 -3.64
C HIS A 10 -15.38 12.33 -3.76
N LEU A 11 -14.42 12.41 -4.68
CA LEU A 11 -13.58 13.59 -4.85
C LEU A 11 -14.34 14.72 -5.56
N CYS A 12 -14.40 15.90 -4.93
CA CYS A 12 -15.06 17.09 -5.47
C CYS A 12 -14.21 17.84 -6.53
N PHE A 13 -13.45 17.11 -7.34
CA PHE A 13 -12.63 17.65 -8.42
C PHE A 13 -13.21 17.25 -9.78
N LYS A 14 -13.00 18.10 -10.79
CA LYS A 14 -13.37 17.77 -12.17
C LYS A 14 -12.47 16.66 -12.71
N ASP A 15 -12.91 16.03 -13.79
CA ASP A 15 -12.10 15.05 -14.52
C ASP A 15 -10.77 15.66 -14.95
N LYS A 16 -9.70 14.88 -14.88
CA LYS A 16 -8.35 15.25 -15.36
C LYS A 16 -7.83 16.57 -14.77
N THR A 17 -8.25 16.91 -13.55
CA THR A 17 -7.82 18.12 -12.83
C THR A 17 -6.32 18.08 -12.52
N PHE A 18 -5.78 16.91 -12.17
CA PHE A 18 -4.39 16.75 -11.77
C PHE A 18 -3.58 16.01 -12.84
N ASP A 19 -2.38 16.48 -13.15
CA ASP A 19 -1.51 15.76 -14.09
C ASP A 19 -1.13 14.37 -13.57
N ILE A 20 -0.86 14.26 -12.27
CA ILE A 20 -0.50 13.02 -11.56
C ILE A 20 -1.27 12.96 -10.24
N VAL A 21 -1.81 11.79 -9.91
CA VAL A 21 -2.38 11.49 -8.60
C VAL A 21 -1.51 10.48 -7.87
N ILE A 22 -1.21 10.75 -6.60
CA ILE A 22 -0.46 9.85 -5.73
C ILE A 22 -1.34 9.47 -4.53
N SER A 23 -1.42 8.18 -4.20
CA SER A 23 -2.10 7.70 -3.00
C SER A 23 -1.25 6.65 -2.30
N SER A 24 -0.87 6.88 -1.04
CA SER A 24 -0.06 5.92 -0.27
C SER A 24 -0.90 5.24 0.79
N ASP A 25 -1.01 3.91 0.72
CA ASP A 25 -1.53 3.05 1.79
C ASP A 25 -2.93 3.47 2.28
N VAL A 26 -3.82 3.77 1.32
CA VAL A 26 -5.23 4.15 1.58
C VAL A 26 -6.18 2.99 1.27
N TYR A 27 -5.90 2.20 0.24
CA TYR A 27 -6.85 1.26 -0.35
C TYR A 27 -7.30 0.16 0.62
N GLU A 28 -6.37 -0.30 1.45
CA GLU A 28 -6.56 -1.36 2.44
C GLU A 28 -7.43 -0.92 3.63
N HIS A 29 -7.54 0.39 3.89
CA HIS A 29 -8.42 0.94 4.91
C HIS A 29 -9.88 1.09 4.43
N LEU A 30 -10.17 0.84 3.16
CA LEU A 30 -11.51 0.98 2.58
C LEU A 30 -12.33 -0.30 2.71
N ASP A 31 -13.64 -0.14 2.89
CA ASP A 31 -14.59 -1.24 2.78
C ASP A 31 -14.71 -1.73 1.33
N GLN A 32 -15.12 -2.99 1.14
CA GLN A 32 -15.16 -3.62 -0.18
C GLN A 32 -15.98 -2.82 -1.21
N HIS A 33 -17.09 -2.23 -0.79
CA HIS A 33 -17.97 -1.45 -1.67
C HIS A 33 -17.36 -0.08 -2.06
N GLN A 34 -16.43 0.46 -1.26
CA GLN A 34 -15.78 1.75 -1.50
C GLN A 34 -14.58 1.64 -2.45
N ARG A 35 -13.86 0.49 -2.44
CA ARG A 35 -12.62 0.29 -3.21
C ARG A 35 -12.75 0.55 -4.71
N ALA A 36 -13.80 0.01 -5.32
CA ALA A 36 -14.05 0.21 -6.76
C ALA A 36 -14.32 1.68 -7.07
N GLN A 37 -15.03 2.38 -6.18
CA GLN A 37 -15.36 3.78 -6.34
C GLN A 37 -14.13 4.68 -6.12
N PHE A 38 -13.32 4.39 -5.09
CA PHE A 38 -12.02 5.02 -4.87
C PHE A 38 -11.12 4.93 -6.11
N LEU A 39 -10.95 3.73 -6.67
CA LEU A 39 -10.13 3.55 -7.88
C LEU A 39 -10.68 4.37 -9.04
N LYS A 40 -12.01 4.37 -9.25
CA LYS A 40 -12.63 5.20 -10.28
C LYS A 40 -12.33 6.68 -10.09
N GLU A 41 -12.43 7.19 -8.87
CA GLU A 41 -12.19 8.61 -8.58
C GLU A 41 -10.74 9.02 -8.81
N ILE A 42 -9.77 8.29 -8.27
CA ILE A 42 -8.35 8.64 -8.46
C ILE A 42 -7.93 8.55 -9.94
N LEU A 43 -8.50 7.61 -10.70
CA LEU A 43 -8.28 7.49 -12.14
C LEU A 43 -8.96 8.61 -12.92
N ARG A 44 -10.16 9.03 -12.51
CA ARG A 44 -10.96 10.09 -13.16
C ARG A 44 -10.31 11.46 -13.02
N VAL A 45 -9.86 11.81 -11.81
CA VAL A 45 -9.28 13.13 -11.55
C VAL A 45 -7.84 13.25 -12.07
N ALA A 46 -7.17 12.13 -12.32
CA ALA A 46 -5.86 12.08 -12.94
C ALA A 46 -5.94 12.25 -14.47
N LYS A 47 -5.02 13.04 -15.03
CA LYS A 47 -4.92 13.30 -16.47
C LYS A 47 -3.97 12.33 -17.17
N ARG A 48 -2.84 12.00 -16.54
CA ARG A 48 -1.76 11.24 -17.20
C ARG A 48 -1.38 9.98 -16.44
N LYS A 49 -1.27 10.06 -15.11
CA LYS A 49 -0.68 8.99 -14.30
C LYS A 49 -1.31 8.90 -12.92
N VAL A 50 -1.45 7.67 -12.43
CA VAL A 50 -1.73 7.37 -11.02
C VAL A 50 -0.58 6.53 -10.48
N ILE A 51 -0.09 6.90 -9.31
CA ILE A 51 0.89 6.14 -8.54
C ILE A 51 0.23 5.83 -7.21
N PHE A 52 0.00 4.56 -6.89
CA PHE A 52 -0.54 4.26 -5.57
C PHE A 52 -0.01 2.97 -4.98
N THR A 53 0.06 2.93 -3.65
CA THR A 53 0.46 1.74 -2.90
C THR A 53 -0.72 1.07 -2.24
N ILE A 54 -0.55 -0.22 -2.01
CA ILE A 54 -1.48 -1.08 -1.28
C ILE A 54 -0.66 -2.00 -0.38
N SER A 55 -1.13 -2.18 0.85
CA SER A 55 -0.69 -3.25 1.73
C SER A 55 -1.67 -4.43 1.76
N GLN A 56 -1.12 -5.63 1.76
CA GLN A 56 -1.76 -6.93 2.01
C GLN A 56 -1.23 -7.52 3.33
N VAL A 57 -0.63 -6.71 4.21
CA VAL A 57 -0.26 -7.09 5.58
C VAL A 57 -1.53 -7.27 6.40
N HIS A 58 -2.07 -8.48 6.37
CA HIS A 58 -3.44 -8.77 6.83
C HIS A 58 -3.58 -10.23 7.23
N LYS A 59 -4.25 -10.52 8.36
CA LYS A 59 -4.42 -11.86 8.95
C LYS A 59 -5.00 -12.89 7.97
N ASP A 60 -5.90 -12.45 7.09
CA ASP A 60 -6.55 -13.30 6.09
C ASP A 60 -5.75 -13.45 4.77
N ASN A 61 -4.51 -12.95 4.71
CA ASN A 61 -3.66 -13.13 3.53
C ASN A 61 -3.27 -14.62 3.40
N PRO A 62 -3.50 -15.27 2.24
CA PRO A 62 -3.14 -16.68 2.06
C PRO A 62 -1.63 -16.98 2.07
N GLN A 63 -0.78 -15.96 1.88
CA GLN A 63 0.68 -16.09 1.91
C GLN A 63 1.23 -15.50 3.22
N ASP A 64 0.85 -16.08 4.36
CA ASP A 64 0.96 -15.44 5.69
C ASP A 64 2.30 -15.62 6.44
N ILE A 65 3.32 -16.26 5.87
CA ILE A 65 4.53 -16.64 6.64
C ILE A 65 5.23 -15.44 7.30
N GLY A 66 5.37 -14.34 6.58
CA GLY A 66 5.98 -13.10 7.06
C GLY A 66 5.06 -12.34 8.02
N ILE A 67 3.75 -12.47 7.85
CA ILE A 67 2.75 -11.92 8.77
C ILE A 67 2.84 -12.66 10.11
N LYS A 68 2.87 -13.99 10.11
CA LYS A 68 3.07 -14.81 11.31
C LYS A 68 4.40 -14.51 12.01
N ILE A 69 5.47 -14.27 11.25
CA ILE A 69 6.76 -13.83 11.82
C ILE A 69 6.61 -12.46 12.48
N PHE A 70 5.99 -11.50 11.80
CA PHE A 70 5.72 -10.16 12.33
C PHE A 70 4.88 -10.22 13.61
N GLU A 71 3.79 -10.99 13.60
CA GLU A 71 2.95 -11.25 14.76
C GLU A 71 3.76 -11.87 15.90
N LYS A 72 4.62 -12.85 15.61
CA LYS A 72 5.44 -13.52 16.62
C LYS A 72 6.51 -12.60 17.22
N VAL A 73 7.09 -11.71 16.41
CA VAL A 73 8.05 -10.72 16.88
C VAL A 73 7.37 -9.79 17.87
N LEU A 74 6.19 -9.28 17.54
CA LEU A 74 5.44 -8.34 18.39
C LEU A 74 4.77 -9.01 19.59
N ASP A 75 4.37 -10.28 19.45
CA ASP A 75 3.70 -11.06 20.48
C ASP A 75 2.51 -10.28 21.09
N GLN A 76 2.52 -10.03 22.40
CA GLN A 76 1.45 -9.29 23.10
C GLN A 76 1.36 -7.81 22.69
N ASP A 77 2.41 -7.24 22.08
CA ASP A 77 2.43 -5.83 21.69
C ASP A 77 1.55 -5.56 20.46
N ILE A 78 1.20 -6.58 19.68
CA ILE A 78 0.48 -6.39 18.41
C ILE A 78 -0.89 -5.75 18.59
N SER A 79 -1.58 -6.05 19.70
CA SER A 79 -2.89 -5.47 20.02
C SER A 79 -2.81 -3.98 20.40
N SER A 80 -1.63 -3.41 20.49
CA SER A 80 -1.42 -1.97 20.74
C SER A 80 -1.13 -1.17 19.45
N ILE A 81 -1.14 -1.83 18.29
CA ILE A 81 -0.77 -1.22 17.02
C ILE A 81 -2.05 -0.83 16.25
N ASP A 82 -2.40 0.46 16.30
CA ASP A 82 -3.64 0.98 15.72
C ASP A 82 -3.80 0.62 14.23
N TRP A 83 -2.78 0.87 13.40
CA TRP A 83 -2.85 0.58 11.96
C TRP A 83 -3.06 -0.91 11.66
N TRP A 84 -2.51 -1.80 12.48
CA TRP A 84 -2.68 -3.24 12.32
C TRP A 84 -4.11 -3.64 12.66
N LEU A 85 -4.65 -3.11 13.75
CA LEU A 85 -6.05 -3.34 14.12
C LEU A 85 -7.02 -2.81 13.06
N GLU A 86 -6.74 -1.62 12.52
CA GLU A 86 -7.53 -1.01 11.44
C GLU A 86 -7.49 -1.83 10.15
N HIS A 87 -6.30 -2.22 9.67
CA HIS A 87 -6.16 -3.07 8.48
C HIS A 87 -6.95 -4.36 8.63
N ASN A 88 -6.83 -5.03 9.77
CA ASN A 88 -7.45 -6.32 10.05
C ASN A 88 -8.95 -6.25 10.39
N ALA A 89 -9.49 -5.03 10.56
CA ALA A 89 -10.92 -4.78 10.68
C ALA A 89 -11.60 -4.64 9.30
N LYS A 90 -10.82 -4.43 8.23
CA LYS A 90 -11.31 -4.32 6.86
C LYS A 90 -11.21 -5.65 6.11
N PRO A 91 -11.95 -5.84 5.01
CA PRO A 91 -11.79 -7.05 4.20
C PRO A 91 -10.40 -7.15 3.58
N PHE A 92 -9.84 -8.35 3.41
CA PHE A 92 -8.56 -8.51 2.72
C PHE A 92 -8.58 -7.86 1.30
N PRO A 93 -7.58 -7.04 0.94
CA PRO A 93 -7.57 -6.41 -0.37
C PRO A 93 -6.92 -7.32 -1.43
N HIS A 94 -7.67 -7.65 -2.49
CA HIS A 94 -7.21 -8.55 -3.55
C HIS A 94 -6.62 -7.78 -4.75
N LEU A 95 -5.36 -8.05 -5.09
CA LEU A 95 -4.71 -7.45 -6.26
C LEU A 95 -5.44 -7.76 -7.58
N GLN A 96 -6.08 -8.93 -7.66
CA GLN A 96 -6.84 -9.35 -8.84
C GLN A 96 -8.03 -8.43 -9.13
N GLU A 97 -8.67 -7.86 -8.10
CA GLU A 97 -9.77 -6.92 -8.27
C GLU A 97 -9.31 -5.62 -8.93
N ILE A 98 -8.14 -5.12 -8.50
CA ILE A 98 -7.50 -3.92 -9.05
C ILE A 98 -7.12 -4.18 -10.51
N LYS A 99 -6.40 -5.28 -10.77
CA LYS A 99 -5.97 -5.67 -12.13
C LYS A 99 -7.14 -5.75 -13.09
N ARG A 100 -8.20 -6.48 -12.72
CA ARG A 100 -9.40 -6.62 -13.53
C ARG A 100 -10.02 -5.27 -13.89
N LEU A 101 -10.14 -4.36 -12.91
CA LEU A 101 -10.70 -3.03 -13.17
C LEU A 101 -9.83 -2.22 -14.15
N LEU A 102 -8.51 -2.30 -14.01
CA LEU A 102 -7.58 -1.61 -14.92
C LEU A 102 -7.61 -2.20 -16.33
N ASP A 103 -7.65 -3.53 -16.44
CA ASP A 103 -7.74 -4.26 -17.70
C ASP A 103 -9.06 -3.94 -18.43
N GLU A 104 -10.20 -3.95 -17.74
CA GLU A 104 -11.52 -3.59 -18.28
C GLU A 104 -11.56 -2.15 -18.84
N LYS A 105 -10.77 -1.24 -18.25
CA LYS A 105 -10.65 0.14 -18.71
C LYS A 105 -9.62 0.33 -19.82
N GLY A 106 -8.81 -0.69 -20.10
CA GLY A 106 -7.73 -0.64 -21.08
C GLY A 106 -6.57 0.26 -20.65
N TYR A 107 -6.30 0.37 -19.35
CA TYR A 107 -5.14 1.10 -18.84
C TYR A 107 -3.90 0.20 -18.82
N SER A 108 -2.75 0.77 -19.17
CA SER A 108 -1.46 0.10 -18.97
C SER A 108 -0.93 0.39 -17.56
N TYR A 109 -0.41 -0.63 -16.89
CA TYR A 109 0.13 -0.48 -15.54
C TYR A 109 1.32 -1.40 -15.27
N GLU A 110 2.15 -0.97 -14.31
CA GLU A 110 3.24 -1.75 -13.73
C GLU A 110 2.95 -1.97 -12.24
N ILE A 111 3.30 -3.15 -11.72
CA ILE A 111 3.19 -3.48 -10.30
C ILE A 111 4.57 -3.86 -9.80
N LYS A 112 5.08 -3.13 -8.80
CA LYS A 112 6.34 -3.44 -8.14
C LYS A 112 6.10 -3.87 -6.70
N PRO A 113 6.47 -5.08 -6.29
CA PRO A 113 6.51 -5.40 -4.87
C PRO A 113 7.63 -4.60 -4.19
N TYR A 114 7.42 -4.20 -2.92
CA TYR A 114 8.44 -3.46 -2.18
C TYR A 114 8.59 -3.86 -0.71
N GLN A 115 7.73 -4.74 -0.19
CA GLN A 115 7.78 -5.20 1.20
C GLN A 115 7.62 -6.72 1.27
N GLY A 116 8.71 -7.44 1.48
CA GLY A 116 8.77 -8.90 1.63
C GLY A 116 8.85 -9.35 3.08
N VAL A 117 9.22 -10.61 3.28
CA VAL A 117 9.28 -11.25 4.61
C VAL A 117 10.30 -10.57 5.51
N LEU A 118 11.49 -10.24 5.00
CA LEU A 118 12.54 -9.63 5.80
C LEU A 118 12.15 -8.20 6.20
N SER A 119 11.49 -7.47 5.30
CA SER A 119 10.94 -6.15 5.61
C SER A 119 9.96 -6.18 6.77
N LEU A 120 9.03 -7.15 6.78
CA LEU A 120 8.07 -7.30 7.88
C LEU A 120 8.74 -7.68 9.20
N PHE A 121 9.71 -8.59 9.16
CA PHE A 121 10.49 -8.94 10.34
C PHE A 121 11.16 -7.70 10.95
N LEU A 122 11.88 -6.91 10.15
CA LEU A 122 12.56 -5.70 10.61
C LEU A 122 11.57 -4.64 11.12
N LEU A 123 10.41 -4.49 10.46
CA LEU A 123 9.34 -3.61 10.94
C LEU A 123 8.88 -4.00 12.34
N GLY A 124 8.65 -5.29 12.59
CA GLY A 124 8.29 -5.82 13.91
C GLY A 124 9.35 -5.48 14.96
N ILE A 125 10.63 -5.66 14.64
CA ILE A 125 11.76 -5.30 15.53
C ILE A 125 11.77 -3.79 15.83
N PHE A 126 11.54 -2.93 14.83
CA PHE A 126 11.57 -1.47 15.02
C PHE A 126 10.36 -0.93 15.78
N ILE A 127 9.24 -1.65 15.77
CA ILE A 127 8.07 -1.33 16.59
C ILE A 127 8.30 -1.80 18.03
N LYS A 128 8.75 -3.05 18.22
CA LYS A 128 8.95 -3.65 19.54
C LYS A 128 10.00 -2.93 20.37
N PHE A 129 11.14 -2.61 19.76
CA PHE A 129 12.27 -2.07 20.47
C PHE A 129 12.34 -0.54 20.33
N ARG A 130 12.42 0.15 21.48
CA ARG A 130 12.65 1.60 21.51
C ARG A 130 14.13 1.91 21.26
N PHE A 131 14.43 2.39 20.06
CA PHE A 131 15.74 2.91 19.72
C PHE A 131 15.81 4.44 19.88
N PRO A 132 16.96 5.00 20.30
CA PRO A 132 17.21 6.45 20.21
C PRO A 132 17.00 6.96 18.78
N ARG A 133 16.48 8.18 18.62
CA ARG A 133 16.10 8.74 17.30
C ARG A 133 17.21 8.64 16.26
N ILE A 134 18.45 9.00 16.62
CA ILE A 134 19.59 8.95 15.71
C ILE A 134 19.91 7.51 15.28
N PHE A 135 19.83 6.56 16.19
CA PHE A 135 20.04 5.15 15.90
C PHE A 135 18.93 4.61 15.00
N LYS A 136 17.68 5.02 15.22
CA LYS A 136 16.55 4.66 14.36
C LYS A 136 16.73 5.16 12.93
N LEU A 137 17.23 6.38 12.73
CA LEU A 137 17.51 6.91 11.39
C LEU A 137 18.59 6.09 10.66
N ILE A 138 19.70 5.81 11.37
CA ILE A 138 20.80 4.99 10.86
C ILE A 138 20.27 3.59 10.50
N LEU A 139 19.58 2.95 11.43
CA LEU A 139 19.04 1.61 11.28
C LEU A 139 18.05 1.52 10.12
N ASN A 140 17.13 2.50 9.99
CA ASN A 140 16.19 2.59 8.87
C ASN A 140 16.91 2.70 7.52
N TYR A 141 17.95 3.54 7.42
CA TYR A 141 18.71 3.72 6.19
C TYR A 141 19.47 2.46 5.80
N PHE A 142 20.18 1.83 6.75
CA PHE A 142 20.91 0.59 6.50
C PHE A 142 19.95 -0.57 6.19
N SER A 143 18.83 -0.69 6.91
CA SER A 143 17.83 -1.71 6.61
C SER A 143 17.26 -1.51 5.21
N TYR A 144 16.99 -0.27 4.78
CA TYR A 144 16.52 0.00 3.43
C TYR A 144 17.52 -0.49 2.37
N LEU A 145 18.81 -0.16 2.52
CA LEU A 145 19.84 -0.62 1.60
C LEU A 145 19.97 -2.15 1.55
N ILE A 146 19.86 -2.81 2.69
CA ILE A 146 19.91 -4.27 2.79
C ILE A 146 18.67 -4.89 2.10
N LEU A 147 17.48 -4.38 2.41
CA LEU A 147 16.22 -4.88 1.87
C LEU A 147 16.15 -4.76 0.34
N LEU A 148 16.76 -3.72 -0.24
CA LEU A 148 16.88 -3.61 -1.71
C LEU A 148 17.62 -4.79 -2.36
N VAL A 149 18.49 -5.47 -1.62
CA VAL A 149 19.35 -6.54 -2.16
C VAL A 149 18.84 -7.93 -1.78
N ILE A 150 18.33 -8.09 -0.55
CA ILE A 150 18.08 -9.42 0.02
C ILE A 150 16.65 -9.67 0.48
N ASP A 151 15.72 -8.72 0.34
CA ASP A 151 14.32 -9.01 0.67
C ASP A 151 13.72 -10.01 -0.32
N PHE A 152 12.77 -10.82 0.15
CA PHE A 152 12.35 -12.02 -0.55
C PHE A 152 10.85 -12.29 -0.40
N PRO A 153 10.24 -13.00 -1.38
CA PRO A 153 8.83 -13.32 -1.37
C PRO A 153 8.43 -14.27 -0.23
N PRO A 154 7.15 -14.33 0.13
CA PRO A 154 6.05 -13.56 -0.43
C PRO A 154 6.14 -12.06 -0.12
N PHE A 155 5.61 -11.25 -1.03
CA PHE A 155 5.54 -9.80 -0.87
C PHE A 155 4.14 -9.39 -0.42
N TYR A 156 4.09 -8.38 0.44
CA TYR A 156 2.89 -7.94 1.12
C TYR A 156 2.47 -6.54 0.73
N SER A 157 3.37 -5.70 0.23
CA SER A 157 3.00 -4.36 -0.22
C SER A 157 3.51 -4.11 -1.64
N PHE A 158 2.66 -3.43 -2.42
CA PHE A 158 2.81 -3.29 -3.86
C PHE A 158 2.59 -1.83 -4.27
N LEU A 159 3.43 -1.38 -5.21
CA LEU A 159 3.31 -0.09 -5.88
C LEU A 159 2.72 -0.30 -7.27
N PHE A 160 1.59 0.34 -7.53
CA PHE A 160 0.99 0.44 -8.85
C PHE A 160 1.43 1.75 -9.51
N THR A 161 1.90 1.66 -10.74
CA THR A 161 2.09 2.81 -11.64
C THR A 161 1.19 2.62 -12.84
N ILE A 162 0.21 3.51 -13.03
CA ILE A 162 -0.84 3.39 -14.05
C ILE A 162 -0.69 4.56 -15.02
N ASP A 163 -0.56 4.26 -16.31
CA ASP A 163 -0.54 5.26 -17.38
C ASP A 163 -1.95 5.38 -18.00
N LEU A 164 -2.48 6.60 -18.03
CA LEU A 164 -3.83 6.91 -18.52
C LEU A 164 -3.86 7.41 -19.96
N VAL A 165 -2.69 7.67 -20.54
CA VAL A 165 -2.55 8.10 -21.93
C VAL A 165 -2.57 6.85 -22.81
N ARG A 166 -3.60 6.71 -23.65
CA ARG A 166 -3.63 5.67 -24.67
C ARG A 166 -2.42 5.86 -25.58
N ARG A 167 -1.58 4.83 -25.70
CA ARG A 167 -0.59 4.76 -26.78
C ARG A 167 -1.39 4.60 -28.07
N ASN A 168 -1.51 5.67 -28.86
CA ASN A 168 -1.93 5.55 -30.24
C ASN A 168 -0.78 4.80 -30.94
N PHE A 169 -1.01 3.52 -31.25
CA PHE A 169 -0.17 2.76 -32.17
C PHE A 169 -0.73 2.92 -33.58
#